data_AF-A0A2U2RWL7-F1
#
_entry.id   AF-A0A2U2RWL7-F1
#
_cell.length_a   1.000
_cell.length_b   1.000
_cell.length_c   1.000
_cell.angle_alpha   90.00
_cell.angle_beta   90.00
_cell.angle_gamma   90.00
#
_symmetry.space_group_name_H-M   'P 1'
#
loop_
_entity.id
_entity.type
_entity.pdbx_description
1 polymer ?
#
loop_
_entity_poly.entity_id
_entity_poly.type
_entity_poly.pdbx_seq_one_letter_code
_entity_poly.pdbx_strand_id
1 'polypeptide(L)' 'MVQIEDDYGKKYKIEDLNSFKLHIKKYHSKDGKGDGSLHEENGYWFRVTEEFYDYVMRL' A
#
# COMPACT_ATOMS: atom_id res chain seq x y z
N MET A 1 4.35 -0.72 15.52
CA MET A 1 4.50 0.40 14.58
C MET A 1 5.01 -0.18 13.28
N VAL A 2 4.28 0.00 12.17
CA VAL A 2 4.63 -0.59 10.87
C VAL A 2 5.23 0.50 9.99
N GLN A 3 6.35 0.17 9.33
CA GLN A 3 7.00 1.03 8.36
C GLN A 3 7.16 0.26 7.05
N ILE A 4 6.88 0.94 5.95
CA ILE A 4 7.04 0.41 4.60
C ILE A 4 7.92 1.38 3.80
N GLU A 5 8.54 0.89 2.74
CA GLU A 5 9.34 1.71 1.83
C GLU A 5 8.53 2.01 0.57
N ASP A 6 8.55 3.26 0.13
CA ASP A 6 7.94 3.70 -1.12
C ASP A 6 8.81 3.31 -2.33
N ASP A 7 8.31 3.50 -3.54
CA ASP A 7 9.00 3.13 -4.79
C ASP A 7 10.35 3.86 -4.98
N TYR A 8 10.65 4.90 -4.17
CA TYR A 8 11.87 5.70 -4.22
C TYR A 8 12.82 5.45 -3.04
N GLY A 9 12.53 4.47 -2.19
CA GLY A 9 13.38 4.15 -1.05
C GLY A 9 13.07 4.96 0.22
N LYS A 10 11.99 5.75 0.25
CA LYS A 10 11.61 6.54 1.42
C LYS A 10 10.78 5.71 2.38
N LYS A 11 11.12 5.75 3.67
CA LYS A 11 10.38 5.05 4.72
C LYS A 11 9.13 5.82 5.12
N TYR A 12 7.98 5.25 4.87
CA TYR A 12 6.68 5.72 5.34
C TYR A 12 6.28 4.99 6.62
N LYS A 13 5.81 5.75 7.62
CA LYS A 13 5.22 5.18 8.83
C LYS A 13 3.70 5.16 8.68
N ILE A 14 3.11 3.98 8.71
CA ILE A 14 1.66 3.83 8.65
C ILE A 14 1.08 4.22 10.02
N GLU A 15 0.22 5.24 10.03
CA GLU A 15 -0.43 5.73 11.26
C GLU A 15 -1.53 4.78 11.73
N ASP A 16 -2.38 4.33 10.81
CA ASP A 16 -3.44 3.34 11.04
C ASP A 16 -3.40 2.26 9.96
N LEU A 17 -2.90 1.08 10.34
CA LEU A 17 -2.75 -0.06 9.44
C LEU A 17 -4.08 -0.57 8.89
N ASN A 18 -5.15 -0.52 9.67
CA ASN A 18 -6.46 -1.01 9.23
C ASN A 18 -7.05 -0.08 8.17
N SER A 19 -6.98 1.23 8.42
CA SER A 19 -7.43 2.24 7.44
C SER A 19 -6.62 2.17 6.15
N PHE A 20 -5.30 2.00 6.23
CA PHE A 20 -4.43 1.83 5.07
C PHE A 20 -4.79 0.58 4.26
N LYS A 21 -4.94 -0.59 4.91
CA LYS A 21 -5.37 -1.83 4.25
C LYS A 21 -6.73 -1.67 3.56
N LEU A 22 -7.70 -1.05 4.23
CA LEU A 22 -9.02 -0.81 3.66
C LEU A 22 -8.96 0.12 2.44
N HIS A 23 -8.10 1.14 2.46
CA HIS A 23 -7.88 2.03 1.32
C HIS A 23 -7.31 1.27 0.13
N ILE A 24 -6.18 0.57 0.32
CA ILE A 24 -5.52 -0.21 -0.73
C ILE A 24 -6.48 -1.25 -1.33
N LYS A 25 -7.22 -1.97 -0.48
CA LYS A 25 -8.23 -2.93 -0.94
C LYS A 25 -9.36 -2.28 -1.72
N LYS A 26 -9.83 -1.10 -1.32
CA LYS A 26 -11.00 -0.47 -1.95
C LYS A 26 -10.65 0.19 -3.28
N TYR A 27 -9.49 0.82 -3.38
CA TYR A 27 -9.17 1.72 -4.50
C TYR A 27 -8.05 1.22 -5.42
N HIS A 28 -7.24 0.27 -4.96
CA HIS A 28 -6.07 -0.21 -5.69
C HIS A 28 -6.05 -1.74 -5.79
N SER A 29 -7.23 -2.36 -5.75
CA SER A 29 -7.36 -3.80 -5.92
C SER A 29 -8.49 -4.17 -6.88
N LYS A 30 -8.25 -5.24 -7.62
CA LYS A 30 -9.22 -5.89 -8.49
C LYS A 30 -9.21 -7.38 -8.21
N ASP A 31 -10.38 -7.94 -7.95
CA ASP A 31 -10.56 -9.38 -7.63
C ASP A 31 -9.66 -9.88 -6.48
N GLY A 32 -9.42 -9.01 -5.49
CA GLY A 32 -8.62 -9.33 -4.30
C GLY A 32 -7.11 -9.29 -4.52
N LYS A 33 -6.64 -8.67 -5.61
CA LYS A 33 -5.22 -8.50 -5.96
C LYS A 33 -4.90 -7.04 -6.25
N GLY A 34 -3.66 -6.63 -6.05
CA GLY A 34 -3.19 -5.30 -6.49
C GLY A 34 -3.42 -5.10 -8.00
N ASP A 35 -3.94 -3.93 -8.38
CA ASP A 35 -4.34 -3.63 -9.77
C ASP A 35 -3.27 -2.93 -10.60
N GLY A 36 -2.08 -2.70 -10.03
CA GLY A 36 -0.94 -2.04 -10.67
C GLY A 36 -1.02 -0.52 -10.71
N SER A 37 -2.04 0.09 -10.11
CA SER A 37 -2.16 1.54 -10.01
C SER A 37 -1.13 2.16 -9.07
N LEU A 38 -0.92 3.48 -9.20
CA LEU A 38 -0.05 4.25 -8.33
C LEU A 38 -0.88 4.86 -7.19
N HIS A 39 -0.55 4.50 -5.95
CA HIS A 39 -1.07 5.12 -4.73
C HIS A 39 -0.11 6.23 -4.26
N GLU A 40 -0.66 7.35 -3.82
CA GLU A 40 0.09 8.43 -3.17
C GLU A 40 -0.44 8.62 -1.75
N GLU A 41 0.48 8.63 -0.79
CA GLU A 41 0.17 8.76 0.63
C GLU A 41 1.11 9.77 1.27
N ASN A 42 0.65 11.01 1.50
CA ASN A 42 1.41 12.07 2.18
C ASN A 42 2.82 12.34 1.59
N GLY A 43 2.95 12.28 0.27
CA GLY A 43 4.19 12.48 -0.48
C GLY A 43 5.06 11.23 -0.60
N TYR A 44 4.48 10.04 -0.42
CA TYR A 44 5.09 8.74 -0.65
C TYR A 44 4.32 8.00 -1.73
N TRP A 45 5.01 7.28 -2.62
CA TRP A 45 4.39 6.66 -3.79
C TRP A 45 4.57 5.14 -3.79
N PHE A 46 3.47 4.41 -3.96
CA PHE A 46 3.47 2.96 -3.98
C PHE A 46 2.79 2.46 -5.24
N ARG A 47 3.50 1.69 -6.06
CA ARG A 47 2.85 0.91 -7.11
C ARG A 47 2.20 -0.31 -6.47
N VAL A 48 0.87 -0.37 -6.54
CA VAL A 48 0.10 -1.45 -5.91
C VAL A 48 0.09 -2.68 -6.83
N THR A 49 1.25 -3.32 -6.95
CA THR A 49 1.40 -4.63 -7.60
C THR A 49 0.70 -5.71 -6.76
N GLU A 50 0.48 -6.90 -7.35
CA GLU A 50 -0.03 -8.05 -6.58
C GLU A 50 0.85 -8.34 -5.36
N GLU A 51 2.18 -8.26 -5.52
CA GLU A 51 3.17 -8.51 -4.47
C GLU A 51 3.09 -7.47 -3.35
N PHE A 52 2.99 -6.19 -3.70
CA PHE A 52 2.84 -5.11 -2.71
C PHE A 52 1.51 -5.24 -1.96
N TYR A 53 0.42 -5.52 -2.68
CA TYR A 53 -0.89 -5.75 -2.07
C TYR A 53 -0.85 -6.89 -1.06
N ASP A 54 -0.32 -8.06 -1.45
CA ASP A 54 -0.24 -9.23 -0.58
C ASP A 54 0.69 -8.98 0.61
N TYR A 55 1.76 -8.21 0.42
CA TYR A 55 2.62 -7.76 1.51
C TYR A 55 1.82 -6.92 2.50
N VAL A 56 1.15 -5.86 2.04
CA VAL A 56 0.35 -4.97 2.88
C VAL A 56 -0.73 -5.74 3.64
N MET A 57 -1.44 -6.68 2.99
CA MET A 57 -2.50 -7.46 3.65
C MET A 57 -1.97 -8.38 4.76
N ARG A 58 -0.71 -8.80 4.69
CA ARG A 58 -0.03 -9.67 5.67
C ARG A 58 0.56 -8.94 6.89
N LEU A 59 0.71 -7.62 6.83
CA LEU A 59 1.21 -6.78 7.94
C LEU A 59 0.30 -6.79 9.16
#